data_AF-A0A1U9KRV6-F1
#
_entry.id   AF-A0A1U9KRV6-F1
#
_cell.length_a   1.000
_cell.length_b   1.000
_cell.length_c   1.000
_cell.angle_alpha   90.00
_cell.angle_beta   90.00
_cell.angle_gamma   90.00
#
_symmetry.space_group_name_H-M   'P 1'
#
loop_
_entity.id
_entity.type
_entity.pdbx_description
1 polymer ?
#
loop_
_entity_poly.entity_id
_entity_poly.type
_entity_poly.pdbx_seq_one_letter_code
_entity_poly.pdbx_strand_id
1 'polypeptide(L)'
;MIRLHGGAGTDLDTVMKIAFLVQGLFEKSDSIGYDCVYEYQRVKNFFPDLPHDIRIFAERFDTGHYAGVPIEGLMAFHDWCRNNPDGTVIYHYCGAWREMDEFLVRRPARSVIRWHNNTSPWFYFSKEAYLVHTIEGFDNIVDIADKPNLSFWVNSSFTRDQFIALGGQASRSAVVFPASRYLEKADEGPAKARVFAPDGTINMLFVGRVVQHKGHKAIIAVARRVHETTGWPVTVRFAGREDDVKEDIAAFAQTIDGVETIFCGEVSEAALEELYRISDVFLCLSEHEGFGLPVFEAMRCGLPTVVWSTTALRELMVDHPFGFHLYDLNMFAAAVVSLRDDKVYRAVLDAQRHVLATYTAAIVDGQIRDALSALENLNAHDVYASLPTTLRAMPQLAAAVAGQMQKALSHPTETKAIERDSGYNLFSRYDIETFRMLFDRADRLRFAPFENIGSGGGYRIAARDFRHKGGEVEDGCLSFPWGHYPKGHLIFGPYIELPPAHYVATFDLSVRMEGGRTIEVDVASVRHGTLARRKITLRKLDASPPSVAFEAKEAGDTYEFRVKFPQGCNGELTFRGVSLGQGA
;
A
#
# COMPACT_ATOMS: atom_id res chain seq x y z
N MET A 1 -16.79 29.15 -20.65
CA MET A 1 -17.56 29.76 -19.55
C MET A 1 -17.55 28.83 -18.32
N ILE A 2 -16.37 28.57 -17.75
CA ILE A 2 -16.13 28.80 -16.31
C ILE A 2 -16.86 30.11 -15.99
N ARG A 3 -17.71 30.24 -14.96
CA ARG A 3 -18.58 31.43 -14.74
C ARG A 3 -18.15 32.69 -15.53
N LEU A 4 -18.68 32.86 -16.74
CA LEU A 4 -18.87 34.16 -17.38
C LEU A 4 -20.35 34.42 -17.10
N HIS A 5 -20.71 35.56 -16.52
CA HIS A 5 -22.13 35.85 -16.31
C HIS A 5 -22.77 36.20 -17.64
N GLY A 6 -23.72 35.36 -18.07
CA GLY A 6 -24.86 35.81 -18.85
C GLY A 6 -25.79 36.60 -17.93
N GLY A 7 -25.40 37.82 -17.61
CA GLY A 7 -26.11 38.76 -16.75
C GLY A 7 -25.32 40.05 -16.78
N ALA A 8 -25.94 41.12 -17.27
CA ALA A 8 -25.28 42.39 -17.52
C ALA A 8 -24.46 42.87 -16.31
N GLY A 9 -23.13 42.90 -16.49
CA GLY A 9 -22.15 43.46 -15.55
C GLY A 9 -21.44 42.42 -14.68
N THR A 10 -20.23 42.01 -15.07
CA THR A 10 -19.28 41.33 -14.16
C THR A 10 -17.83 41.62 -14.54
N ASP A 11 -17.04 41.95 -13.52
CA ASP A 11 -15.60 42.23 -13.53
C ASP A 11 -14.75 41.18 -14.27
N LEU A 12 -13.76 41.68 -15.01
CA LEU A 12 -12.73 40.94 -15.75
C LEU A 12 -11.51 40.53 -14.87
N ASP A 13 -11.59 40.66 -13.54
CA ASP A 13 -10.42 40.68 -12.64
C ASP A 13 -10.20 39.42 -11.77
N THR A 14 -10.87 38.28 -12.04
CA THR A 14 -10.68 37.07 -11.22
C THR A 14 -9.45 36.25 -11.65
N VAL A 15 -8.35 36.37 -10.89
CA VAL A 15 -7.10 35.61 -11.08
C VAL A 15 -7.29 34.15 -10.68
N MET A 16 -6.96 33.19 -11.57
CA MET A 16 -6.98 31.76 -11.26
C MET A 16 -5.82 31.40 -10.30
N LYS A 17 -6.12 30.85 -9.13
CA LYS A 17 -5.13 30.56 -8.06
C LYS A 17 -5.09 29.07 -7.76
N ILE A 18 -4.02 28.39 -8.17
CA ILE A 18 -3.87 26.94 -7.95
C ILE A 18 -2.46 26.64 -7.41
N ALA A 19 -2.40 25.90 -6.31
CA ALA A 19 -1.15 25.38 -5.76
C ALA A 19 -1.10 23.86 -5.95
N PHE A 20 -0.13 23.38 -6.71
CA PHE A 20 0.23 21.96 -6.74
C PHE A 20 1.18 21.68 -5.57
N LEU A 21 0.88 20.66 -4.78
CA LEU A 21 1.66 20.27 -3.61
C LEU A 21 1.98 18.78 -3.68
N VAL A 22 3.21 18.40 -3.36
CA VAL A 22 3.65 17.00 -3.28
C VAL A 22 4.71 16.84 -2.20
N GLN A 23 4.83 15.66 -1.60
CA GLN A 23 5.82 15.45 -0.53
C GLN A 23 7.27 15.44 -1.05
N GLY A 24 7.49 14.83 -2.22
CA GLY A 24 8.83 14.66 -2.80
C GLY A 24 8.89 14.96 -4.29
N LEU A 25 9.84 15.80 -4.69
CA LEU A 25 10.31 15.99 -6.08
C LEU A 25 11.84 15.87 -6.13
N PHE A 26 12.37 14.80 -5.53
CA PHE A 26 13.82 14.55 -5.43
C PHE A 26 14.24 13.18 -5.98
N GLU A 27 13.30 12.26 -6.19
CA GLU A 27 13.61 10.93 -6.72
C GLU A 27 13.83 11.01 -8.24
N LYS A 28 14.82 10.26 -8.73
CA LYS A 28 15.12 10.16 -10.18
C LYS A 28 14.00 9.52 -10.98
N SER A 29 13.24 8.62 -10.36
CA SER A 29 12.28 7.76 -11.05
C SER A 29 10.98 7.57 -10.25
N ASP A 30 10.28 8.67 -9.93
CA ASP A 30 8.97 8.64 -9.29
C ASP A 30 7.83 9.04 -10.24
N SER A 31 6.79 8.21 -10.31
CA SER A 31 5.59 8.47 -11.12
C SER A 31 4.70 9.56 -10.54
N ILE A 32 4.69 9.75 -9.22
CA ILE A 32 3.81 10.73 -8.56
C ILE A 32 4.33 12.14 -8.82
N GLY A 33 5.65 12.34 -8.67
CA GLY A 33 6.31 13.59 -9.02
C GLY A 33 6.17 13.95 -10.48
N TYR A 34 6.31 12.99 -11.40
CA TYR A 34 6.09 13.23 -12.83
C TYR A 34 4.65 13.67 -13.12
N ASP A 35 3.65 12.99 -12.53
CA ASP A 35 2.23 13.36 -12.67
C ASP A 35 1.96 14.78 -12.16
N CYS A 36 2.50 15.15 -11.00
CA CYS A 36 2.38 16.50 -10.43
C CYS A 36 2.95 17.58 -11.36
N VAL A 37 4.15 17.36 -11.89
CA VAL A 37 4.80 18.30 -12.81
C VAL A 37 4.04 18.40 -14.13
N TYR A 38 3.54 17.27 -14.65
CA TYR A 38 2.73 17.23 -15.85
C TYR A 38 1.43 18.04 -15.68
N GLU A 39 0.67 17.78 -14.62
CA GLU A 39 -0.58 18.50 -14.33
C GLU A 39 -0.32 20.02 -14.17
N TYR A 40 0.74 20.40 -13.42
CA TYR A 40 1.16 21.80 -13.27
C TYR A 40 1.39 22.49 -14.61
N GLN A 41 2.18 21.86 -15.50
CA GLN A 41 2.49 22.42 -16.82
C GLN A 41 1.26 22.52 -17.70
N ARG A 42 0.38 21.51 -17.67
CA ARG A 42 -0.85 21.49 -18.46
C ARG A 42 -1.83 22.55 -18.04
N VAL A 43 -2.11 22.67 -16.74
CA VAL A 43 -3.08 23.65 -16.23
C VAL A 43 -2.64 25.08 -16.52
N LYS A 44 -1.33 25.37 -16.44
CA LYS A 44 -0.76 26.66 -16.85
C LYS A 44 -1.03 26.99 -18.32
N ASN A 45 -1.03 25.99 -19.19
CA ASN A 45 -1.21 26.15 -20.64
C ASN A 45 -2.67 26.07 -21.10
N PHE A 46 -3.59 25.56 -20.27
CA PHE A 46 -5.02 25.50 -20.63
C PHE A 46 -5.68 26.88 -20.71
N PHE A 47 -5.12 27.88 -20.01
CA PHE A 47 -5.72 29.21 -19.87
C PHE A 47 -4.70 30.34 -20.17
N PRO A 48 -4.13 30.38 -21.38
CA PRO A 48 -3.01 31.29 -21.70
C PRO A 48 -3.38 32.78 -21.60
N ASP A 49 -4.67 33.09 -21.80
CA ASP A 49 -5.18 34.46 -21.82
C ASP A 49 -5.75 34.92 -20.46
N LEU A 50 -5.76 34.05 -19.45
CA LEU A 50 -6.28 34.39 -18.12
C LEU A 50 -5.13 34.72 -17.15
N PRO A 51 -5.26 35.80 -16.35
CA PRO A 51 -4.32 36.04 -15.27
C PRO A 51 -4.40 34.89 -14.27
N HIS A 52 -3.26 34.32 -13.93
CA HIS A 52 -3.17 33.15 -13.05
C HIS A 52 -1.97 33.23 -12.11
N ASP A 53 -2.15 32.72 -10.90
CA ASP A 53 -1.14 32.44 -9.89
C ASP A 53 -1.13 30.92 -9.67
N ILE A 54 -0.49 30.21 -10.60
CA ILE A 54 -0.32 28.75 -10.56
C ILE A 54 1.10 28.43 -10.15
N ARG A 55 1.26 27.75 -9.01
CA ARG A 55 2.56 27.46 -8.40
C ARG A 55 2.67 26.00 -7.99
N ILE A 56 3.90 25.52 -7.85
CA ILE A 56 4.22 24.13 -7.50
C ILE A 56 5.15 24.12 -6.29
N PHE A 57 4.77 23.32 -5.30
CA PHE A 57 5.41 23.26 -3.99
C PHE A 57 5.77 21.83 -3.61
N ALA A 58 6.88 21.66 -2.91
CA ALA A 58 7.28 20.38 -2.35
C ALA A 58 7.97 20.50 -0.99
N GLU A 59 7.82 19.49 -0.14
CA GLU A 59 8.56 19.41 1.13
C GLU A 59 10.05 19.16 0.87
N ARG A 60 10.35 18.17 0.02
CA ARG A 60 11.71 17.81 -0.38
C ARG A 60 11.80 17.85 -1.90
N PHE A 61 12.81 18.51 -2.45
CA PHE A 61 12.99 18.60 -3.90
C PHE A 61 14.44 18.83 -4.31
N ASP A 62 14.76 18.42 -5.54
CA ASP A 62 16.03 18.70 -6.21
C ASP A 62 15.76 19.43 -7.54
N THR A 63 16.20 20.68 -7.63
CA THR A 63 16.01 21.55 -8.81
C THR A 63 16.68 21.02 -10.08
N GLY A 64 17.65 20.11 -9.96
CA GLY A 64 18.33 19.49 -11.11
C GLY A 64 17.49 18.45 -11.85
N HIS A 65 16.48 17.85 -11.19
CA HIS A 65 15.68 16.76 -11.76
C HIS A 65 14.54 17.25 -12.66
N TYR A 66 13.99 18.42 -12.35
CA TYR A 66 12.89 19.05 -13.10
C TYR A 66 13.33 20.42 -13.63
N ALA A 67 14.28 20.41 -14.57
CA ALA A 67 14.86 21.64 -15.12
C ALA A 67 13.76 22.56 -15.69
N GLY A 68 13.75 23.82 -15.24
CA GLY A 68 12.78 24.83 -15.67
C GLY A 68 11.45 24.84 -14.92
N VAL A 69 11.24 23.94 -13.95
CA VAL A 69 10.06 23.96 -13.08
C VAL A 69 10.38 24.76 -11.80
N PRO A 70 9.63 25.85 -11.49
CA PRO A 70 9.92 26.71 -10.34
C PRO A 70 9.34 26.10 -9.05
N ILE A 71 9.97 25.03 -8.55
CA ILE A 71 9.54 24.33 -7.33
C ILE A 71 9.92 25.15 -6.10
N GLU A 72 8.97 25.30 -5.17
CA GLU A 72 9.13 26.08 -3.94
C GLU A 72 8.87 25.26 -2.67
N GLY A 73 9.46 25.67 -1.55
CA GLY A 73 9.32 24.96 -0.27
C GLY A 73 8.04 25.28 0.50
N LEU A 74 7.82 24.56 1.61
CA LEU A 74 6.59 24.68 2.41
C LEU A 74 6.36 26.05 3.04
N MET A 75 7.41 26.80 3.36
CA MET A 75 7.25 28.17 3.84
C MET A 75 6.54 29.04 2.81
N ALA A 76 6.98 28.96 1.54
CA ALA A 76 6.34 29.66 0.43
C ALA A 76 4.92 29.15 0.16
N PHE A 77 4.67 27.84 0.32
CA PHE A 77 3.33 27.25 0.22
C PHE A 77 2.37 27.83 1.26
N HIS A 78 2.77 27.90 2.53
CA HIS A 78 1.94 28.46 3.58
C HIS A 78 1.72 29.97 3.38
N ASP A 79 2.73 30.71 2.94
CA ASP A 79 2.59 32.13 2.57
C ASP A 79 1.61 32.32 1.42
N TRP A 80 1.72 31.50 0.38
CA TRP A 80 0.79 31.49 -0.74
C TRP A 80 -0.64 31.21 -0.27
N CYS A 81 -0.83 30.20 0.58
CA CYS A 81 -2.14 29.85 1.13
C CYS A 81 -2.75 30.97 1.98
N ARG A 82 -1.93 31.76 2.68
CA ARG A 82 -2.38 32.94 3.46
C ARG A 82 -2.78 34.10 2.56
N ASN A 83 -2.02 34.34 1.48
CA ASN A 83 -2.27 35.41 0.52
C ASN A 83 -3.42 35.08 -0.46
N ASN A 84 -3.67 33.79 -0.68
CA ASN A 84 -4.72 33.25 -1.55
C ASN A 84 -5.71 32.39 -0.73
N PRO A 85 -6.53 32.98 0.17
CA PRO A 85 -7.44 32.23 1.03
C PRO A 85 -8.56 31.49 0.27
N ASP A 86 -8.82 31.89 -0.98
CA ASP A 86 -9.75 31.31 -1.94
C ASP A 86 -9.07 30.35 -2.94
N GLY A 87 -7.73 30.28 -2.94
CA GLY A 87 -6.96 29.46 -3.86
C GLY A 87 -7.15 27.96 -3.64
N THR A 88 -7.18 27.20 -4.74
CA THR A 88 -7.34 25.75 -4.72
C THR A 88 -5.98 25.09 -4.53
N VAL A 89 -5.90 24.10 -3.63
CA VAL A 89 -4.71 23.26 -3.47
C VAL A 89 -4.98 21.91 -4.12
N ILE A 90 -4.08 21.43 -4.99
CA ILE A 90 -4.08 20.07 -5.52
C ILE A 90 -2.90 19.35 -4.89
N TYR A 91 -3.18 18.47 -3.93
CA TYR A 91 -2.20 17.73 -3.17
C TYR A 91 -2.02 16.32 -3.73
N HIS A 92 -0.89 16.05 -4.37
CA HIS A 92 -0.48 14.71 -4.81
C HIS A 92 -0.11 13.87 -3.58
N TYR A 93 -1.06 13.04 -3.18
CA TYR A 93 -1.02 12.27 -1.95
C TYR A 93 -0.22 10.98 -2.17
N CYS A 94 0.90 10.86 -1.45
CA CYS A 94 1.79 9.72 -1.44
C CYS A 94 2.17 9.33 0.00
N GLY A 95 1.44 8.39 0.59
CA GLY A 95 1.64 8.00 1.99
C GLY A 95 1.09 9.03 2.98
N ALA A 96 1.10 8.67 4.27
CA ALA A 96 0.56 9.50 5.34
C ALA A 96 1.41 10.76 5.56
N TRP A 97 0.80 11.95 5.48
CA TRP A 97 1.40 13.22 5.90
C TRP A 97 0.42 13.99 6.79
N ARG A 98 0.31 13.52 8.03
CA ARG A 98 -0.73 13.92 8.97
C ARG A 98 -0.81 15.43 9.20
N GLU A 99 0.32 16.11 9.29
CA GLU A 99 0.35 17.57 9.48
C GLU A 99 -0.28 18.32 8.30
N MET A 100 -0.01 17.87 7.08
CA MET A 100 -0.58 18.46 5.87
C MET A 100 -2.06 18.10 5.72
N ASP A 101 -2.42 16.84 5.99
CA ASP A 101 -3.81 16.38 6.00
C ASP A 101 -4.64 17.25 6.94
N GLU A 102 -4.18 17.43 8.18
CA GLU A 102 -4.83 18.28 9.16
C GLU A 102 -4.89 19.77 8.74
N PHE A 103 -3.85 20.29 8.11
CA PHE A 103 -3.85 21.64 7.56
C PHE A 103 -4.93 21.82 6.50
N LEU A 104 -5.02 20.89 5.53
CA LEU A 104 -6.02 20.94 4.46
C LEU A 104 -7.43 20.74 4.99
N VAL A 105 -7.65 19.86 5.97
CA VAL A 105 -8.96 19.70 6.63
C VAL A 105 -9.43 20.99 7.30
N ARG A 106 -8.52 21.75 7.91
CA ARG A 106 -8.86 23.04 8.58
C ARG A 106 -9.00 24.21 7.60
N ARG A 107 -8.59 24.06 6.35
CA ARG A 107 -8.62 25.14 5.35
C ARG A 107 -10.05 25.37 4.84
N PRO A 108 -10.60 26.60 4.90
CA PRO A 108 -11.94 26.88 4.36
C PRO A 108 -12.03 26.73 2.84
N ALA A 109 -10.94 27.03 2.14
CA ALA A 109 -10.83 26.87 0.69
C ALA A 109 -10.85 25.40 0.28
N ARG A 110 -11.36 25.16 -0.94
CA ARG A 110 -11.39 23.83 -1.53
C ARG A 110 -9.98 23.29 -1.76
N SER A 111 -9.80 22.02 -1.46
CA SER A 111 -8.56 21.30 -1.78
C SER A 111 -8.90 19.97 -2.45
N VAL A 112 -8.02 19.52 -3.32
CA VAL A 112 -8.10 18.25 -4.04
C VAL A 112 -7.01 17.34 -3.49
N ILE A 113 -7.41 16.15 -3.05
CA ILE A 113 -6.52 15.05 -2.73
C ILE A 113 -6.33 14.23 -4.01
N ARG A 114 -5.20 14.40 -4.68
CA ARG A 114 -4.81 13.64 -5.85
C ARG A 114 -4.19 12.32 -5.40
N TRP A 115 -5.03 11.30 -5.24
CA TRP A 115 -4.68 10.04 -4.60
C TRP A 115 -4.19 8.99 -5.61
N HIS A 116 -2.97 8.51 -5.39
CA HIS A 116 -2.27 7.53 -6.24
C HIS A 116 -2.48 6.07 -5.83
N ASN A 117 -3.44 5.82 -4.93
CA ASN A 117 -3.72 4.54 -4.29
C ASN A 117 -2.60 4.08 -3.32
N ASN A 118 -2.98 3.26 -2.35
CA ASN A 118 -2.07 2.65 -1.39
C ASN A 118 -2.04 1.14 -1.61
N THR A 119 -0.85 0.55 -1.50
CA THR A 119 -0.73 -0.91 -1.47
C THR A 119 -1.38 -1.46 -0.21
N SER A 120 -2.20 -2.50 -0.36
CA SER A 120 -2.93 -3.11 0.75
C SER A 120 -2.01 -3.75 1.82
N PRO A 121 -2.37 -3.70 3.11
CA PRO A 121 -1.50 -4.17 4.19
C PRO A 121 -1.18 -5.68 4.17
N TRP A 122 -2.04 -6.53 3.61
CA TRP A 122 -1.78 -7.99 3.55
C TRP A 122 -0.52 -8.37 2.76
N PHE A 123 0.01 -7.49 1.92
CA PHE A 123 1.28 -7.77 1.24
C PHE A 123 2.50 -7.61 2.16
N TYR A 124 2.31 -7.04 3.35
CA TYR A 124 3.37 -6.71 4.29
C TYR A 124 3.21 -7.43 5.64
N PHE A 125 2.46 -8.55 5.71
CA PHE A 125 2.31 -9.35 6.94
C PHE A 125 3.64 -9.77 7.59
N SER A 126 4.69 -9.95 6.79
CA SER A 126 6.04 -10.29 7.26
C SER A 126 6.88 -9.07 7.65
N LYS A 127 6.38 -7.85 7.44
CA LYS A 127 7.11 -6.58 7.62
C LYS A 127 6.27 -5.54 8.36
N GLU A 128 6.34 -5.60 9.68
CA GLU A 128 5.53 -4.82 10.62
C GLU A 128 5.56 -3.30 10.34
N ALA A 129 6.72 -2.72 10.08
CA ALA A 129 6.84 -1.28 9.81
C ALA A 129 6.09 -0.84 8.54
N TYR A 130 6.19 -1.61 7.45
CA TYR A 130 5.48 -1.31 6.20
C TYR A 130 3.98 -1.51 6.34
N LEU A 131 3.59 -2.55 7.07
CA LEU A 131 2.21 -2.84 7.38
C LEU A 131 1.55 -1.70 8.16
N VAL A 132 2.15 -1.24 9.27
CA VAL A 132 1.62 -0.11 10.06
C VAL A 132 1.46 1.12 9.17
N HIS A 133 2.49 1.46 8.40
CA HIS A 133 2.44 2.60 7.50
C HIS A 133 1.33 2.49 6.45
N THR A 134 1.08 1.30 5.90
CA THR A 134 -0.01 1.10 4.94
C THR A 134 -1.39 1.22 5.58
N ILE A 135 -1.58 0.71 6.80
CA ILE A 135 -2.82 0.86 7.58
C ILE A 135 -3.07 2.36 7.87
N GLU A 136 -2.07 3.07 8.39
CA GLU A 136 -2.14 4.52 8.63
C GLU A 136 -2.50 5.29 7.35
N GLY A 137 -1.91 4.90 6.21
CA GLY A 137 -2.22 5.51 4.94
C GLY A 137 -3.69 5.34 4.53
N PHE A 138 -4.32 4.20 4.83
CA PHE A 138 -5.76 4.00 4.59
C PHE A 138 -6.63 4.69 5.64
N ASP A 139 -6.22 4.70 6.90
CA ASP A 139 -6.89 5.42 7.99
C ASP A 139 -6.97 6.92 7.70
N ASN A 140 -5.89 7.51 7.22
CA ASN A 140 -5.88 8.91 6.82
C ASN A 140 -6.94 9.18 5.76
N ILE A 141 -7.04 8.33 4.73
CA ILE A 141 -8.08 8.47 3.69
C ILE A 141 -9.47 8.38 4.31
N VAL A 142 -9.71 7.45 5.23
CA VAL A 142 -10.98 7.32 5.97
C VAL A 142 -11.32 8.61 6.73
N ASP A 143 -10.33 9.21 7.39
CA ASP A 143 -10.49 10.41 8.21
C ASP A 143 -10.81 11.66 7.38
N ILE A 144 -10.26 11.75 6.16
CA ILE A 144 -10.41 12.94 5.29
C ILE A 144 -11.47 12.79 4.19
N ALA A 145 -11.96 11.57 3.91
CA ALA A 145 -12.89 11.28 2.79
C ALA A 145 -14.21 12.06 2.82
N ASP A 146 -14.72 12.40 4.00
CA ASP A 146 -16.02 13.05 4.19
C ASP A 146 -15.92 14.58 4.43
N LYS A 147 -14.73 15.15 4.49
CA LYS A 147 -14.51 16.54 4.91
C LYS A 147 -14.94 17.53 3.84
N PRO A 148 -15.94 18.41 4.04
CA PRO A 148 -16.71 19.09 2.98
C PRO A 148 -15.91 19.97 2.01
N ASN A 149 -14.70 20.39 2.39
CA ASN A 149 -13.79 21.18 1.58
C ASN A 149 -12.82 20.34 0.74
N LEU A 150 -12.79 19.02 0.92
CA LEU A 150 -11.91 18.10 0.20
C LEU A 150 -12.65 17.36 -0.92
N SER A 151 -12.00 17.22 -2.07
CA SER A 151 -12.43 16.34 -3.17
C SER A 151 -11.25 15.47 -3.59
N PHE A 152 -11.50 14.39 -4.33
CA PHE A 152 -10.48 13.41 -4.67
C PHE A 152 -10.31 13.29 -6.18
N TRP A 153 -9.07 13.31 -6.65
CA TRP A 153 -8.74 12.88 -8.00
C TRP A 153 -8.02 11.56 -7.90
N VAL A 154 -8.65 10.48 -8.37
CA VAL A 154 -8.12 9.12 -8.25
C VAL A 154 -7.60 8.62 -9.59
N ASN A 155 -6.55 7.80 -9.57
CA ASN A 155 -5.83 7.38 -10.77
C ASN A 155 -6.56 6.36 -11.66
N SER A 156 -7.60 5.70 -11.17
CA SER A 156 -8.37 4.70 -11.92
C SER A 156 -9.79 4.53 -11.36
N SER A 157 -10.66 3.86 -12.13
CA SER A 157 -11.96 3.42 -11.64
C SER A 157 -11.84 2.46 -10.44
N PHE A 158 -10.82 1.61 -10.43
CA PHE A 158 -10.50 0.74 -9.30
C PHE A 158 -10.21 1.55 -8.04
N THR A 159 -9.37 2.59 -8.13
CA THR A 159 -9.07 3.45 -6.98
C THR A 159 -10.29 4.27 -6.53
N ARG A 160 -11.22 4.60 -7.44
CA ARG A 160 -12.52 5.18 -7.06
C ARG A 160 -13.35 4.20 -6.24
N ASP A 161 -13.43 2.94 -6.68
CA ASP A 161 -14.18 1.91 -5.96
C ASP A 161 -13.54 1.63 -4.58
N GLN A 162 -12.21 1.67 -4.51
CA GLN A 162 -11.44 1.63 -3.26
C GLN A 162 -11.77 2.81 -2.34
N PHE A 163 -11.85 4.03 -2.87
CA PHE A 163 -12.27 5.22 -2.12
C PHE A 163 -13.69 5.05 -1.54
N ILE A 164 -14.62 4.51 -2.34
CA ILE A 164 -15.99 4.24 -1.91
C ILE A 164 -16.03 3.17 -0.81
N ALA A 165 -15.23 2.11 -0.92
CA ALA A 165 -15.12 1.06 0.11
C ALA A 165 -14.59 1.60 1.45
N LEU A 166 -13.86 2.72 1.43
CA LEU A 166 -13.39 3.44 2.61
C LEU A 166 -14.41 4.47 3.13
N GLY A 167 -15.62 4.49 2.59
CA GLY A 167 -16.70 5.41 2.96
C GLY A 167 -16.69 6.75 2.22
N GLY A 168 -15.84 6.88 1.19
CA GLY A 168 -15.86 8.01 0.28
C GLY A 168 -17.13 8.04 -0.58
N GLN A 169 -17.51 9.24 -1.03
CA GLN A 169 -18.66 9.41 -1.93
C GLN A 169 -18.19 9.60 -3.36
N ALA A 170 -18.75 8.84 -4.30
CA ALA A 170 -18.39 8.93 -5.72
C ALA A 170 -18.51 10.37 -6.28
N SER A 171 -19.50 11.13 -5.81
CA SER A 171 -19.73 12.54 -6.18
C SER A 171 -18.64 13.51 -5.71
N ARG A 172 -17.69 13.01 -4.92
CA ARG A 172 -16.57 13.76 -4.38
C ARG A 172 -15.25 13.27 -4.96
N SER A 173 -15.32 12.42 -5.99
CA SER A 173 -14.16 11.84 -6.64
C SER A 173 -14.26 11.95 -8.17
N ALA A 174 -13.19 12.39 -8.82
CA ALA A 174 -13.03 12.31 -10.27
C ALA A 174 -11.95 11.29 -10.62
N VAL A 175 -12.15 10.52 -11.69
CA VAL A 175 -11.10 9.65 -12.23
C VAL A 175 -10.24 10.48 -13.19
N VAL A 176 -8.97 10.66 -12.82
CA VAL A 176 -7.95 11.34 -13.62
C VAL A 176 -6.79 10.37 -13.76
N PHE A 177 -6.53 9.88 -14.97
CA PHE A 177 -5.43 8.94 -15.17
C PHE A 177 -4.09 9.63 -14.91
N PRO A 178 -3.12 8.94 -14.28
CA PRO A 178 -1.83 9.53 -13.97
C PRO A 178 -1.00 9.63 -15.25
N ALA A 179 -0.23 10.70 -15.42
CA ALA A 179 0.62 10.90 -16.57
C ALA A 179 1.85 9.98 -16.54
N SER A 180 2.11 9.30 -17.66
CA SER A 180 3.37 8.59 -17.92
C SER A 180 4.37 9.53 -18.58
N ARG A 181 5.66 9.31 -18.34
CA ARG A 181 6.75 9.97 -19.11
C ARG A 181 6.71 9.68 -20.61
N TYR A 182 6.03 8.61 -21.02
CA TYR A 182 5.86 8.21 -22.41
C TYR A 182 4.56 8.73 -23.04
N LEU A 183 3.74 9.47 -22.29
CA LEU A 183 2.41 9.90 -22.72
C LEU A 183 2.46 10.91 -23.89
N GLU A 184 3.48 11.76 -23.91
CA GLU A 184 3.71 12.75 -24.98
C GLU A 184 4.69 12.26 -26.05
N LYS A 185 5.29 11.09 -25.86
CA LYS A 185 6.24 10.55 -26.82
C LYS A 185 5.50 10.31 -28.15
N ALA A 186 6.08 10.76 -29.27
CA ALA A 186 5.50 10.51 -30.59
C ALA A 186 5.43 9.00 -30.87
N ASP A 187 4.49 8.57 -31.72
CA ASP A 187 4.54 7.20 -32.24
C ASP A 187 5.84 7.04 -33.01
N GLU A 188 6.78 6.23 -32.51
CA GLU A 188 8.07 6.00 -33.18
C GLU A 188 7.96 5.19 -34.49
N GLY A 189 6.80 5.18 -35.13
CA GLY A 189 6.55 4.43 -36.36
C GLY A 189 6.36 2.93 -36.12
N PRO A 190 6.34 2.12 -37.18
CA PRO A 190 6.04 0.69 -37.06
C PRO A 190 7.04 0.01 -36.13
N ALA A 191 6.53 -0.89 -35.28
CA ALA A 191 7.33 -1.70 -34.36
C ALA A 191 8.61 -2.20 -35.06
N LYS A 192 9.76 -1.99 -34.40
CA LYS A 192 11.05 -2.47 -34.91
C LYS A 192 10.90 -3.94 -35.32
N ALA A 193 11.57 -4.30 -36.42
CA ALA A 193 11.62 -5.70 -36.84
C ALA A 193 12.08 -6.55 -35.65
N ARG A 194 11.31 -7.58 -35.36
CA ARG A 194 11.51 -8.55 -34.27
C ARG A 194 12.88 -9.22 -34.44
N VAL A 195 13.80 -9.06 -33.49
CA VAL A 195 15.13 -9.70 -33.49
C VAL A 195 15.33 -10.44 -32.18
N PHE A 196 15.17 -11.76 -32.19
CA PHE A 196 15.63 -12.57 -31.06
C PHE A 196 17.13 -12.65 -31.04
N ALA A 197 17.66 -12.91 -29.85
CA ALA A 197 19.03 -13.32 -29.71
C ALA A 197 19.33 -14.54 -30.64
N PRO A 198 20.46 -14.53 -31.37
CA PRO A 198 20.81 -15.60 -32.32
C PRO A 198 20.90 -17.00 -31.70
N ASP A 199 21.16 -17.07 -30.39
CA ASP A 199 21.21 -18.29 -29.59
C ASP A 199 19.82 -18.81 -29.18
N GLY A 200 18.76 -18.09 -29.53
CA GLY A 200 17.39 -18.43 -29.17
C GLY A 200 17.00 -18.00 -27.75
N THR A 201 17.78 -17.18 -27.05
CA THR A 201 17.42 -16.64 -25.72
C THR A 201 16.13 -15.83 -25.76
N ILE A 202 15.26 -16.00 -24.77
CA ILE A 202 14.08 -15.14 -24.52
C ILE A 202 14.42 -14.11 -23.45
N ASN A 203 14.28 -12.83 -23.78
CA ASN A 203 14.53 -11.70 -22.90
C ASN A 203 13.23 -11.16 -22.32
N MET A 204 13.00 -11.41 -21.03
CA MET A 204 11.87 -10.90 -20.26
C MET A 204 12.26 -9.64 -19.50
N LEU A 205 11.35 -8.66 -19.43
CA LEU A 205 11.54 -7.43 -18.67
C LEU A 205 10.38 -7.20 -17.69
N PHE A 206 10.73 -6.71 -16.51
CA PHE A 206 9.81 -6.03 -15.61
C PHE A 206 10.46 -4.73 -15.14
N VAL A 207 9.64 -3.67 -15.05
CA VAL A 207 10.05 -2.34 -14.62
C VAL A 207 9.18 -1.93 -13.43
N GLY A 208 9.82 -1.63 -12.31
CA GLY A 208 9.17 -1.26 -11.06
C GLY A 208 10.03 -1.58 -9.84
N ARG A 209 9.63 -1.09 -8.67
CA ARG A 209 10.31 -1.41 -7.41
C ARG A 209 10.34 -2.91 -7.15
N VAL A 210 11.46 -3.41 -6.66
CA VAL A 210 11.62 -4.81 -6.25
C VAL A 210 10.99 -5.01 -4.88
N VAL A 211 9.67 -5.21 -4.87
CA VAL A 211 8.84 -5.42 -3.67
C VAL A 211 7.94 -6.66 -3.79
N GLN A 212 7.39 -7.12 -2.66
CA GLN A 212 6.71 -8.41 -2.53
C GLN A 212 5.53 -8.59 -3.50
N HIS A 213 4.62 -7.62 -3.56
CA HIS A 213 3.37 -7.70 -4.34
C HIS A 213 3.55 -7.50 -5.85
N LYS A 214 4.78 -7.25 -6.33
CA LYS A 214 5.05 -6.97 -7.75
C LYS A 214 5.30 -8.23 -8.60
N GLY A 215 5.26 -9.41 -7.98
CA GLY A 215 5.25 -10.68 -8.71
C GLY A 215 6.62 -11.14 -9.23
N HIS A 216 7.74 -10.62 -8.72
CA HIS A 216 9.10 -10.99 -9.16
C HIS A 216 9.35 -12.51 -9.17
N LYS A 217 9.01 -13.20 -8.08
CA LYS A 217 9.12 -14.66 -7.98
C LYS A 217 8.21 -15.38 -8.98
N ALA A 218 7.02 -14.82 -9.25
CA ALA A 218 6.11 -15.36 -10.26
C ALA A 218 6.69 -15.24 -11.67
N ILE A 219 7.31 -14.11 -12.00
CA ILE A 219 7.98 -13.88 -13.29
C ILE A 219 9.13 -14.87 -13.49
N ILE A 220 9.96 -15.10 -12.45
CA ILE A 220 11.01 -16.14 -12.48
C ILE A 220 10.40 -17.53 -12.66
N ALA A 221 9.27 -17.83 -12.02
CA ALA A 221 8.58 -19.12 -12.18
C ALA A 221 7.98 -19.29 -13.59
N VAL A 222 7.50 -18.21 -14.22
CA VAL A 222 7.09 -18.22 -15.63
C VAL A 222 8.31 -18.46 -16.53
N ALA A 223 9.44 -17.79 -16.27
CA ALA A 223 10.68 -18.01 -17.01
C ALA A 223 11.14 -19.47 -16.92
N ARG A 224 11.08 -20.07 -15.73
CA ARG A 224 11.33 -21.50 -15.52
C ARG A 224 10.40 -22.35 -16.38
N ARG A 225 9.09 -22.08 -16.37
CA ARG A 225 8.11 -22.86 -17.14
C ARG A 225 8.34 -22.72 -18.65
N VAL A 226 8.74 -21.55 -19.13
CA VAL A 226 9.15 -21.34 -20.52
C VAL A 226 10.35 -22.23 -20.83
N HIS A 227 11.41 -22.18 -20.02
CA HIS A 227 12.60 -23.01 -20.21
C HIS A 227 12.28 -24.51 -20.19
N GLU A 228 11.53 -25.00 -19.19
CA GLU A 228 11.10 -26.40 -19.07
C GLU A 228 10.30 -26.88 -20.29
N THR A 229 9.52 -25.99 -20.91
CA THR A 229 8.64 -26.34 -22.04
C THR A 229 9.37 -26.32 -23.38
N THR A 230 10.32 -25.41 -23.56
CA THR A 230 10.95 -25.16 -24.88
C THR A 230 12.40 -25.58 -24.97
N GLY A 231 13.09 -25.74 -23.83
CA GLY A 231 14.54 -25.90 -23.73
C GLY A 231 15.33 -24.63 -24.03
N TRP A 232 14.69 -23.50 -24.32
CA TRP A 232 15.39 -22.25 -24.64
C TRP A 232 15.91 -21.54 -23.39
N PRO A 233 17.11 -20.93 -23.46
CA PRO A 233 17.60 -20.07 -22.39
C PRO A 233 16.66 -18.86 -22.20
N VAL A 234 16.51 -18.41 -20.96
CA VAL A 234 15.68 -17.25 -20.61
C VAL A 234 16.49 -16.29 -19.74
N THR A 235 16.46 -15.01 -20.09
CA THR A 235 17.00 -13.94 -19.23
C THR A 235 15.86 -13.07 -18.74
N VAL A 236 15.74 -12.88 -17.43
CA VAL A 236 14.78 -12.00 -16.77
C VAL A 236 15.50 -10.78 -16.24
N ARG A 237 15.08 -9.57 -16.67
CA ARG A 237 15.61 -8.31 -16.18
C ARG A 237 14.59 -7.59 -15.31
N PHE A 238 15.02 -7.20 -14.11
CA PHE A 238 14.26 -6.37 -13.18
C PHE A 238 14.92 -4.99 -13.11
N ALA A 239 14.23 -3.94 -13.56
CA ALA A 239 14.72 -2.57 -13.51
C ALA A 239 13.86 -1.72 -12.58
N GLY A 240 14.49 -1.07 -11.60
CA GLY A 240 13.85 -0.27 -10.58
C GLY A 240 14.54 -0.38 -9.23
N ARG A 241 14.14 0.48 -8.29
CA ARG A 241 14.70 0.50 -6.94
C ARG A 241 14.59 -0.85 -6.26
N GLU A 242 15.69 -1.30 -5.69
CA GLU A 242 15.77 -2.54 -4.93
C GLU A 242 15.41 -2.24 -3.48
N ASP A 243 14.31 -2.80 -3.00
CA ASP A 243 13.96 -2.79 -1.57
C ASP A 243 14.38 -4.14 -0.94
N ASP A 244 14.12 -4.27 0.36
CA ASP A 244 14.54 -5.35 1.28
C ASP A 244 13.93 -6.75 1.00
N VAL A 245 13.44 -7.03 -0.20
CA VAL A 245 13.05 -8.39 -0.66
C VAL A 245 13.95 -8.92 -1.77
N LYS A 246 14.90 -8.11 -2.26
CA LYS A 246 15.76 -8.46 -3.38
C LYS A 246 16.55 -9.75 -3.08
N GLU A 247 17.13 -9.87 -1.89
CA GLU A 247 17.94 -11.03 -1.49
C GLU A 247 17.13 -12.33 -1.57
N ASP A 248 15.89 -12.32 -1.07
CA ASP A 248 14.97 -13.46 -1.13
C ASP A 248 14.58 -13.84 -2.56
N ILE A 249 14.44 -12.85 -3.44
CA ILE A 249 14.12 -13.07 -4.86
C ILE A 249 15.36 -13.60 -5.58
N ALA A 250 16.55 -13.05 -5.30
CA ALA A 250 17.82 -13.49 -5.88
C ALA A 250 18.17 -14.92 -5.45
N ALA A 251 17.97 -15.25 -4.16
CA ALA A 251 18.15 -16.60 -3.64
C ALA A 251 17.17 -17.58 -4.32
N PHE A 252 15.91 -17.19 -4.53
CA PHE A 252 14.95 -17.99 -5.29
C PHE A 252 15.42 -18.19 -6.74
N ALA A 253 15.88 -17.13 -7.42
CA ALA A 253 16.37 -17.21 -8.80
C ALA A 253 17.55 -18.19 -8.96
N GLN A 254 18.49 -18.22 -8.01
CA GLN A 254 19.64 -19.13 -8.01
C GLN A 254 19.25 -20.61 -7.94
N THR A 255 18.02 -20.94 -7.53
CA THR A 255 17.52 -22.33 -7.49
C THR A 255 16.98 -22.82 -8.85
N ILE A 256 17.01 -21.98 -9.87
CA ILE A 256 16.34 -22.21 -11.16
C ILE A 256 17.38 -22.32 -12.28
N ASP A 257 17.62 -23.54 -12.74
CA ASP A 257 18.51 -23.79 -13.89
C ASP A 257 17.90 -23.27 -15.20
N GLY A 258 18.75 -22.79 -16.11
CA GLY A 258 18.35 -22.31 -17.45
C GLY A 258 17.70 -20.93 -17.48
N VAL A 259 17.57 -20.27 -16.33
CA VAL A 259 17.05 -18.90 -16.18
C VAL A 259 18.11 -17.99 -15.59
N GLU A 260 18.57 -17.01 -16.36
CA GLU A 260 19.42 -15.92 -15.86
C GLU A 260 18.54 -14.79 -15.31
N THR A 261 18.78 -14.34 -14.09
CA THR A 261 18.06 -13.19 -13.50
C THR A 261 19.02 -12.05 -13.23
N ILE A 262 18.70 -10.87 -13.78
CA ILE A 262 19.52 -9.66 -13.68
C ILE A 262 18.71 -8.56 -13.01
N PHE A 263 19.24 -8.04 -11.89
CA PHE A 263 18.71 -6.84 -11.25
C PHE A 263 19.51 -5.64 -11.75
N CYS A 264 18.85 -4.73 -12.47
CA CYS A 264 19.48 -3.57 -13.08
C CYS A 264 19.57 -2.37 -12.13
N GLY A 265 18.88 -2.42 -10.99
CA GLY A 265 18.69 -1.27 -10.10
C GLY A 265 17.92 -0.13 -10.77
N GLU A 266 18.04 1.07 -10.21
CA GLU A 266 17.55 2.29 -10.87
C GLU A 266 18.43 2.63 -12.08
N VAL A 267 17.81 2.83 -13.23
CA VAL A 267 18.48 3.11 -14.50
C VAL A 267 18.12 4.50 -15.02
N SER A 268 18.97 5.07 -15.87
CA SER A 268 18.64 6.32 -16.57
C SER A 268 17.50 6.11 -17.56
N GLU A 269 16.84 7.19 -17.98
CA GLU A 269 15.78 7.13 -19.00
C GLU A 269 16.26 6.47 -20.30
N ALA A 270 17.43 6.86 -20.81
CA ALA A 270 18.02 6.25 -22.00
C ALA A 270 18.30 4.75 -21.84
N ALA A 271 18.74 4.32 -20.64
CA ALA A 271 18.94 2.91 -20.35
C ALA A 271 17.61 2.15 -20.18
N LEU A 272 16.57 2.81 -19.68
CA LEU A 272 15.23 2.23 -19.59
C LEU A 272 14.61 2.02 -20.98
N GLU A 273 14.75 3.00 -21.88
CA GLU A 273 14.36 2.86 -23.29
C GLU A 273 15.11 1.73 -23.98
N GLU A 274 16.41 1.61 -23.72
CA GLU A 274 17.23 0.50 -24.20
C GLU A 274 16.68 -0.85 -23.75
N LEU A 275 16.35 -0.98 -22.46
CA LEU A 275 15.78 -2.20 -21.89
C LEU A 275 14.47 -2.59 -22.55
N TYR A 276 13.54 -1.64 -22.72
CA TYR A 276 12.29 -1.89 -23.45
C TYR A 276 12.56 -2.38 -24.88
N ARG A 277 13.61 -1.87 -25.51
CA ARG A 277 13.95 -2.16 -26.91
C ARG A 277 14.66 -3.50 -27.12
N ILE A 278 15.47 -3.96 -26.17
CA ILE A 278 16.21 -5.23 -26.29
C ILE A 278 15.44 -6.44 -25.75
N SER A 279 14.32 -6.21 -25.07
CA SER A 279 13.49 -7.27 -24.52
C SER A 279 12.49 -7.80 -25.54
N ASP A 280 12.13 -9.08 -25.39
CA ASP A 280 11.17 -9.76 -26.25
C ASP A 280 9.73 -9.64 -25.70
N VAL A 281 9.59 -9.52 -24.38
CA VAL A 281 8.31 -9.40 -23.69
C VAL A 281 8.45 -8.67 -22.37
N PHE A 282 7.45 -7.84 -22.05
CA PHE A 282 7.24 -7.26 -20.73
C PHE A 282 6.27 -8.11 -19.93
N LEU A 283 6.60 -8.46 -18.69
CA LEU A 283 5.68 -9.17 -17.80
C LEU A 283 5.29 -8.28 -16.63
N CYS A 284 3.99 -8.16 -16.35
CA CYS A 284 3.49 -7.56 -15.12
C CYS A 284 2.55 -8.54 -14.43
N LEU A 285 3.09 -9.27 -13.45
CA LEU A 285 2.33 -10.23 -12.63
C LEU A 285 2.10 -9.67 -11.23
N SER A 286 1.91 -8.35 -11.14
CA SER A 286 1.70 -7.66 -9.87
C SER A 286 0.33 -8.01 -9.30
N GLU A 287 0.29 -8.31 -8.00
CA GLU A 287 -0.93 -8.55 -7.22
C GLU A 287 -1.72 -7.27 -7.00
N HIS A 288 -1.04 -6.11 -7.07
CA HIS A 288 -1.65 -4.81 -6.91
C HIS A 288 -0.94 -3.72 -7.73
N GLU A 289 -1.73 -2.99 -8.52
CA GLU A 289 -1.32 -1.78 -9.25
C GLU A 289 -2.37 -0.67 -9.10
N GLY A 290 -1.92 0.56 -8.85
CA GLY A 290 -2.80 1.74 -8.83
C GLY A 290 -3.25 2.19 -10.22
N PHE A 291 -2.42 1.92 -11.25
CA PHE A 291 -2.75 2.15 -12.65
C PHE A 291 -1.98 1.24 -13.61
N GLY A 292 -0.67 1.04 -13.36
CA GLY A 292 0.19 0.17 -14.17
C GLY A 292 0.95 0.88 -15.30
N LEU A 293 1.50 2.08 -15.03
CA LEU A 293 2.25 2.88 -16.01
C LEU A 293 3.34 2.07 -16.78
N PRO A 294 4.16 1.21 -16.13
CA PRO A 294 5.15 0.41 -16.86
C PRO A 294 4.58 -0.48 -17.97
N VAL A 295 3.33 -0.97 -17.82
CA VAL A 295 2.65 -1.74 -18.87
C VAL A 295 2.39 -0.85 -20.09
N PHE A 296 1.85 0.34 -19.87
CA PHE A 296 1.63 1.32 -20.95
C PHE A 296 2.95 1.73 -21.62
N GLU A 297 4.00 1.97 -20.84
CA GLU A 297 5.32 2.36 -21.34
C GLU A 297 5.92 1.27 -22.24
N ALA A 298 5.85 0.00 -21.82
CA ALA A 298 6.25 -1.13 -22.65
C ALA A 298 5.46 -1.17 -23.97
N MET A 299 4.14 -1.00 -23.93
CA MET A 299 3.30 -0.94 -25.13
C MET A 299 3.71 0.20 -26.06
N ARG A 300 4.00 1.39 -25.50
CA ARG A 300 4.45 2.58 -26.23
C ARG A 300 5.76 2.33 -26.96
N CYS A 301 6.67 1.57 -26.34
CA CYS A 301 7.95 1.15 -26.91
C CYS A 301 7.82 -0.02 -27.91
N GLY A 302 6.61 -0.50 -28.18
CA GLY A 302 6.38 -1.63 -29.10
C GLY A 302 6.75 -3.00 -28.52
N LEU A 303 6.93 -3.09 -27.20
CA LEU A 303 7.19 -4.34 -26.50
C LEU A 303 5.85 -5.06 -26.19
N PRO A 304 5.66 -6.32 -26.60
CA PRO A 304 4.49 -7.09 -26.19
C PRO A 304 4.43 -7.25 -24.67
N THR A 305 3.23 -7.17 -24.11
CA THR A 305 2.97 -7.27 -22.67
C THR A 305 2.19 -8.53 -22.33
N VAL A 306 2.59 -9.22 -21.27
CA VAL A 306 1.84 -10.31 -20.64
C VAL A 306 1.53 -9.88 -19.21
N VAL A 307 0.25 -9.74 -18.91
CA VAL A 307 -0.20 -9.05 -17.70
C VAL A 307 -1.22 -9.89 -16.97
N TRP A 308 -1.05 -10.01 -15.65
CA TRP A 308 -2.15 -10.40 -14.79
C TRP A 308 -3.06 -9.19 -14.57
N SER A 309 -4.18 -9.20 -15.26
CA SER A 309 -5.16 -8.12 -15.31
C SER A 309 -6.06 -8.15 -14.07
N THR A 310 -5.49 -7.70 -12.95
CA THR A 310 -6.15 -7.49 -11.65
C THR A 310 -6.06 -6.00 -11.24
N THR A 311 -6.86 -5.57 -10.26
CA THR A 311 -6.89 -4.17 -9.79
C THR A 311 -7.08 -3.17 -10.94
N ALA A 312 -6.33 -2.07 -10.99
CA ALA A 312 -6.46 -1.06 -12.05
C ALA A 312 -6.05 -1.56 -13.45
N LEU A 313 -5.21 -2.60 -13.54
CA LEU A 313 -4.83 -3.21 -14.83
C LEU A 313 -6.01 -3.87 -15.55
N ARG A 314 -7.14 -4.13 -14.87
CA ARG A 314 -8.37 -4.57 -15.55
C ARG A 314 -8.96 -3.48 -16.44
N GLU A 315 -8.86 -2.23 -16.03
CA GLU A 315 -9.31 -1.09 -16.82
C GLU A 315 -8.37 -0.81 -17.99
N LEU A 316 -7.06 -0.94 -17.79
CA LEU A 316 -6.07 -0.69 -18.84
C LEU A 316 -6.04 -1.82 -19.89
N MET A 317 -6.14 -3.09 -19.46
CA MET A 317 -5.98 -4.26 -20.33
C MET A 317 -7.30 -4.74 -20.97
N VAL A 318 -8.32 -3.87 -21.04
CA VAL A 318 -9.61 -4.23 -21.67
C VAL A 318 -9.37 -4.70 -23.10
N ASP A 319 -9.94 -5.88 -23.42
CA ASP A 319 -9.82 -6.54 -24.73
C ASP A 319 -8.39 -6.90 -25.18
N HIS A 320 -7.40 -6.81 -24.29
CA HIS A 320 -6.03 -7.21 -24.59
C HIS A 320 -5.88 -8.75 -24.47
N PRO A 321 -5.42 -9.46 -25.52
CA PRO A 321 -5.43 -10.93 -25.54
C PRO A 321 -4.54 -11.57 -24.47
N PHE A 322 -3.49 -10.86 -24.02
CA PHE A 322 -2.59 -11.30 -22.94
C PHE A 322 -2.78 -10.53 -21.62
N GLY A 323 -3.93 -9.86 -21.45
CA GLY A 323 -4.37 -9.31 -20.17
C GLY A 323 -5.24 -10.31 -19.42
N PHE A 324 -4.64 -11.31 -18.79
CA PHE A 324 -5.40 -12.42 -18.22
C PHE A 324 -5.96 -12.10 -16.83
N HIS A 325 -7.23 -12.41 -16.57
CA HIS A 325 -7.82 -12.27 -15.24
C HIS A 325 -7.50 -13.45 -14.31
N LEU A 326 -7.32 -14.65 -14.87
CA LEU A 326 -6.94 -15.83 -14.12
C LEU A 326 -5.43 -15.80 -13.86
N TYR A 327 -5.04 -16.09 -12.62
CA TYR A 327 -3.63 -16.25 -12.27
C TYR A 327 -3.19 -17.70 -12.55
N ASP A 328 -2.51 -17.92 -13.68
CA ASP A 328 -1.96 -19.23 -14.05
C ASP A 328 -0.59 -19.08 -14.73
N LEU A 329 0.45 -19.59 -14.07
CA LEU A 329 1.83 -19.56 -14.56
C LEU A 329 1.99 -20.26 -15.92
N ASN A 330 1.21 -21.31 -16.20
CA ASN A 330 1.25 -21.98 -17.50
C ASN A 330 0.69 -21.11 -18.60
N MET A 331 -0.38 -20.38 -18.32
CA MET A 331 -1.00 -19.48 -19.27
C MET A 331 -0.08 -18.30 -19.59
N PHE A 332 0.56 -17.72 -18.57
CA PHE A 332 1.57 -16.68 -18.78
C PHE A 332 2.77 -17.21 -19.60
N ALA A 333 3.28 -18.40 -19.28
CA ALA A 333 4.37 -19.01 -20.04
C ALA A 333 3.98 -19.32 -21.49
N ALA A 334 2.78 -19.86 -21.72
CA ALA A 334 2.27 -20.14 -23.05
C ALA A 334 2.12 -18.86 -23.88
N ALA A 335 1.66 -17.76 -23.27
CA ALA A 335 1.60 -16.45 -23.92
C ALA A 335 3.00 -16.00 -24.36
N VAL A 336 4.00 -16.07 -23.47
CA VAL A 336 5.39 -15.73 -23.81
C VAL A 336 5.93 -16.60 -24.95
N VAL A 337 5.73 -17.93 -24.90
CA VAL A 337 6.18 -18.83 -25.96
C VAL A 337 5.48 -18.52 -27.29
N SER A 338 4.18 -18.21 -27.26
CA SER A 338 3.40 -17.94 -28.46
C SER A 338 3.82 -16.67 -29.21
N LEU A 339 4.47 -15.70 -28.52
CA LEU A 339 5.10 -14.54 -29.16
C LEU A 339 6.22 -14.95 -30.12
N ARG A 340 6.64 -16.23 -30.14
CA ARG A 340 7.52 -16.77 -31.17
C ARG A 340 6.86 -16.85 -32.56
N ASP A 341 5.54 -16.88 -32.65
CA ASP A 341 4.81 -16.82 -33.91
C ASP A 341 4.61 -15.35 -34.32
N ASP A 342 5.08 -14.99 -35.53
CA ASP A 342 4.96 -13.63 -36.08
C ASP A 342 3.51 -13.15 -36.18
N LYS A 343 2.56 -14.05 -36.43
CA LYS A 343 1.14 -13.71 -36.50
C LYS A 343 0.61 -13.34 -35.12
N VAL A 344 0.99 -14.10 -34.08
CA VAL A 344 0.60 -13.82 -32.70
C VAL A 344 1.24 -12.53 -32.22
N TYR A 345 2.54 -12.35 -32.44
CA TYR A 345 3.27 -11.12 -32.11
C TYR A 345 2.58 -9.88 -32.71
N ARG A 346 2.29 -9.89 -34.02
CA ARG A 346 1.61 -8.77 -34.68
C ARG A 346 0.20 -8.56 -34.13
N ALA A 347 -0.58 -9.62 -33.90
CA ALA A 347 -1.91 -9.50 -33.33
C ALA A 347 -1.91 -8.88 -31.92
N VAL A 348 -0.92 -9.22 -31.09
CA VAL A 348 -0.75 -8.62 -29.76
C VAL A 348 -0.40 -7.14 -29.89
N LEU A 349 0.57 -6.77 -30.74
CA LEU A 349 0.90 -5.36 -30.96
C LEU A 349 -0.29 -4.56 -31.51
N ASP A 350 -1.10 -5.16 -32.37
CA ASP A 350 -2.33 -4.57 -32.88
C ASP A 350 -3.35 -4.32 -31.76
N ALA A 351 -3.52 -5.27 -30.84
CA ALA A 351 -4.35 -5.10 -29.66
C ALA A 351 -3.81 -4.00 -28.72
N GLN A 352 -2.48 -3.93 -28.52
CA GLN A 352 -1.85 -2.88 -27.71
C GLN A 352 -2.12 -1.48 -28.26
N ARG A 353 -2.21 -1.30 -29.58
CA ARG A 353 -2.57 0.01 -30.16
C ARG A 353 -3.98 0.46 -29.76
N HIS A 354 -4.91 -0.47 -29.55
CA HIS A 354 -6.24 -0.12 -29.04
C HIS A 354 -6.15 0.37 -27.59
N VAL A 355 -5.36 -0.30 -26.73
CA VAL A 355 -5.09 0.15 -25.36
C VAL A 355 -4.47 1.55 -25.36
N LEU A 356 -3.41 1.77 -26.15
CA LEU A 356 -2.76 3.08 -26.28
C LEU A 356 -3.72 4.19 -26.72
N ALA A 357 -4.72 3.89 -27.56
CA ALA A 357 -5.71 4.87 -27.99
C ALA A 357 -6.70 5.27 -26.88
N THR A 358 -6.85 4.45 -25.83
CA THR A 358 -7.72 4.74 -24.67
C THR A 358 -7.02 5.54 -23.57
N TYR A 359 -5.69 5.66 -23.65
CA TYR A 359 -4.87 6.41 -22.69
C TYR A 359 -3.87 7.29 -23.44
N THR A 360 -4.27 8.53 -23.71
CA THR A 360 -3.51 9.54 -24.45
C THR A 360 -3.43 10.86 -23.69
N ALA A 361 -2.46 11.71 -24.02
CA ALA A 361 -2.36 13.06 -23.45
C ALA A 361 -3.67 13.84 -23.57
N ALA A 362 -4.37 13.76 -24.72
CA ALA A 362 -5.65 14.44 -24.92
C ALA A 362 -6.75 13.96 -23.97
N ILE A 363 -6.76 12.66 -23.64
CA ILE A 363 -7.72 12.08 -22.68
C ILE A 363 -7.39 12.54 -21.26
N VAL A 364 -6.12 12.46 -20.85
CA VAL A 364 -5.67 12.92 -19.52
C VAL A 364 -5.93 14.41 -19.35
N ASP A 365 -5.55 15.23 -20.33
CA ASP A 365 -5.81 16.67 -20.34
C ASP A 365 -7.30 16.98 -20.27
N GLY A 366 -8.12 16.19 -20.97
CA GLY A 366 -9.58 16.25 -20.89
C GLY A 366 -10.08 15.99 -19.48
N GLN A 367 -9.64 14.90 -18.85
CA GLN A 367 -9.98 14.54 -17.47
C GLN A 367 -9.57 15.62 -16.46
N ILE A 368 -8.40 16.24 -16.62
CA ILE A 368 -7.96 17.34 -15.75
C ILE A 368 -8.89 18.56 -15.90
N ARG A 369 -9.21 18.97 -17.14
CA ARG A 369 -10.14 20.11 -17.39
C ARG A 369 -11.53 19.85 -16.84
N ASP A 370 -12.03 18.64 -17.06
CA ASP A 370 -13.32 18.14 -16.60
C ASP A 370 -13.38 18.15 -15.06
N ALA A 371 -12.34 17.62 -14.42
CA ALA A 371 -12.23 17.57 -12.97
C ALA A 371 -12.09 18.97 -12.34
N LEU A 372 -11.32 19.87 -12.95
CA LEU A 372 -11.24 21.29 -12.54
C LEU A 372 -12.60 21.98 -12.67
N SER A 373 -13.33 21.73 -13.77
CA SER A 373 -14.67 22.30 -14.00
C SER A 373 -15.71 21.78 -13.01
N ALA A 374 -15.60 20.51 -12.61
CA ALA A 374 -16.47 19.90 -11.61
C ALA A 374 -16.33 20.54 -10.23
N LEU A 375 -15.14 21.06 -9.88
CA LEU A 375 -14.95 21.82 -8.63
C LEU A 375 -15.92 23.01 -8.58
N GLU A 376 -16.25 23.64 -9.71
CA GLU A 376 -17.16 24.79 -9.75
C GLU A 376 -18.65 24.41 -9.73
N ASN A 377 -19.02 23.24 -10.25
CA ASN A 377 -20.40 22.81 -10.48
C ASN A 377 -20.62 21.35 -10.03
N LEU A 378 -20.59 21.12 -8.71
CA LEU A 378 -20.58 19.80 -8.03
C LEU A 378 -21.83 18.89 -8.21
N ASN A 379 -22.67 19.09 -9.21
CA ASN A 379 -23.92 18.33 -9.32
C ASN A 379 -24.06 17.44 -10.57
N ALA A 380 -23.48 17.80 -11.73
CA ALA A 380 -23.86 17.13 -13.00
C ALA A 380 -22.80 16.17 -13.61
N HIS A 381 -21.52 16.29 -13.23
CA HIS A 381 -20.44 15.65 -13.99
C HIS A 381 -20.23 14.16 -13.65
N ASP A 382 -20.41 13.78 -12.38
CA ASP A 382 -20.09 12.42 -11.89
C ASP A 382 -20.94 11.33 -12.55
N VAL A 383 -22.19 11.69 -12.87
CA VAL A 383 -23.10 10.79 -13.55
C VAL A 383 -22.64 10.56 -15.00
N TYR A 384 -22.22 11.60 -15.71
CA TYR A 384 -21.75 11.49 -17.10
C TYR A 384 -20.48 10.64 -17.23
N ALA A 385 -19.52 10.83 -16.32
CA ALA A 385 -18.28 10.06 -16.29
C ALA A 385 -18.51 8.57 -15.94
N SER A 386 -19.57 8.28 -15.18
CA SER A 386 -19.99 6.90 -14.87
C SER A 386 -20.74 6.19 -16.01
N LEU A 387 -21.17 6.91 -17.05
CA LEU A 387 -21.86 6.30 -18.18
C LEU A 387 -20.90 5.45 -19.02
N PRO A 388 -21.37 4.34 -19.60
CA PRO A 388 -20.60 3.56 -20.57
C PRO A 388 -19.98 4.45 -21.67
N THR A 389 -18.78 4.10 -22.14
CA THR A 389 -18.05 4.87 -23.17
C THR A 389 -18.90 5.13 -24.42
N THR A 390 -19.71 4.15 -24.83
CA THR A 390 -20.68 4.26 -25.95
C THR A 390 -21.75 5.33 -25.72
N LEU A 391 -22.22 5.48 -24.47
CA LEU A 391 -23.17 6.54 -24.09
C LEU A 391 -22.47 7.90 -24.06
N ARG A 392 -21.25 7.98 -23.52
CA ARG A 392 -20.46 9.23 -23.51
C ARG A 392 -20.16 9.76 -24.91
N ALA A 393 -20.11 8.89 -25.91
CA ALA A 393 -19.97 9.25 -27.33
C ALA A 393 -21.27 9.78 -27.98
N MET A 394 -22.40 9.81 -27.25
CA MET A 394 -23.72 10.28 -27.70
C MET A 394 -24.24 11.41 -26.78
N PRO A 395 -23.79 12.67 -26.97
CA PRO A 395 -23.92 13.74 -25.98
C PRO A 395 -25.36 14.05 -25.56
N GLN A 396 -26.31 14.04 -26.51
CA GLN A 396 -27.72 14.31 -26.22
C GLN A 396 -28.39 13.20 -25.39
N LEU A 397 -28.05 11.95 -25.69
CA LEU A 397 -28.57 10.79 -24.96
C LEU A 397 -27.95 10.70 -23.57
N ALA A 398 -26.64 10.91 -23.46
CA ALA A 398 -25.94 10.91 -22.18
C ALA A 398 -26.41 12.04 -21.26
N ALA A 399 -26.68 13.24 -21.79
CA ALA A 399 -27.28 14.32 -21.02
C ALA A 399 -28.68 13.97 -20.49
N ALA A 400 -29.51 13.30 -21.31
CA ALA A 400 -30.84 12.85 -20.90
C ALA A 400 -30.76 11.77 -19.80
N VAL A 401 -29.90 10.77 -19.97
CA VAL A 401 -29.68 9.71 -18.98
C VAL A 401 -29.10 10.27 -17.68
N ALA A 402 -28.10 11.14 -17.77
CA ALA A 402 -27.49 11.77 -16.60
C ALA A 402 -28.51 12.60 -15.81
N GLY A 403 -29.33 13.39 -16.50
CA GLY A 403 -30.40 14.17 -15.86
C GLY A 403 -31.45 13.31 -15.16
N GLN A 404 -31.78 12.13 -15.68
CA GLN A 404 -32.71 11.20 -15.01
C GLN A 404 -32.06 10.47 -13.83
N MET A 405 -30.82 10.03 -13.97
CA MET A 405 -30.06 9.40 -12.88
C MET A 405 -29.86 10.38 -11.72
N GLN A 406 -29.57 11.64 -11.99
CA GLN A 406 -29.42 12.67 -10.96
C GLN A 406 -30.74 12.96 -10.22
N LYS A 407 -31.88 12.91 -10.94
CA LYS A 407 -33.21 12.95 -10.31
C LYS A 407 -33.50 11.70 -9.48
N ALA A 408 -33.07 10.52 -9.92
CA ALA A 408 -33.25 9.28 -9.16
C ALA A 408 -32.36 9.25 -7.90
N LEU A 409 -31.10 9.68 -8.00
CA LEU A 409 -30.14 9.74 -6.88
C LEU A 409 -30.51 10.79 -5.81
N SER A 410 -31.34 11.77 -6.16
CA SER A 410 -31.85 12.77 -5.21
C SER A 410 -33.10 12.31 -4.45
N HIS A 411 -33.59 11.08 -4.71
CA HIS A 411 -34.66 10.47 -3.93
C HIS A 411 -34.06 9.40 -2.99
N PRO A 412 -34.33 9.44 -1.67
CA PRO A 412 -33.86 8.42 -0.75
C PRO A 412 -34.41 7.04 -1.14
N THR A 413 -33.53 6.10 -1.44
CA THR A 413 -33.91 4.68 -1.55
C THR A 413 -33.91 4.07 -0.15
N GLU A 414 -35.06 3.55 0.32
CA GLU A 414 -35.18 2.82 1.60
C GLU A 414 -34.40 1.49 1.62
N THR A 415 -33.87 1.05 0.48
CA THR A 415 -32.94 -0.08 0.38
C THR A 415 -31.52 0.35 0.74
N LYS A 416 -30.96 -0.25 1.81
CA LYS A 416 -29.51 -0.28 2.02
C LYS A 416 -28.84 -0.80 0.75
N ALA A 417 -27.88 -0.04 0.22
CA ALA A 417 -26.99 -0.56 -0.82
C ALA A 417 -26.40 -1.88 -0.32
N ILE A 418 -26.48 -2.92 -1.13
CA ILE A 418 -25.82 -4.19 -0.83
C ILE A 418 -24.33 -3.88 -0.76
N GLU A 419 -23.72 -4.21 0.38
CA GLU A 419 -22.27 -4.17 0.55
C GLU A 419 -21.69 -5.14 -0.49
N ARG A 420 -21.09 -4.59 -1.54
CA ARG A 420 -20.51 -5.40 -2.60
C ARG A 420 -19.18 -5.90 -2.08
N ASP A 421 -19.12 -7.17 -1.71
CA ASP A 421 -17.88 -7.92 -1.76
C ASP A 421 -17.54 -8.06 -3.25
N SER A 422 -16.82 -7.06 -3.77
CA SER A 422 -16.51 -6.98 -5.18
C SER A 422 -15.57 -8.13 -5.52
N GLY A 423 -15.62 -8.68 -6.74
CA GLY A 423 -14.59 -9.61 -7.24
C GLY A 423 -13.19 -8.96 -7.42
N TYR A 424 -12.92 -7.88 -6.68
CA TYR A 424 -11.70 -7.10 -6.60
C TYR A 424 -11.24 -7.10 -5.13
N ASN A 425 -9.94 -7.26 -4.90
CA ASN A 425 -9.34 -7.20 -3.57
C ASN A 425 -9.26 -5.74 -3.06
N LEU A 426 -10.42 -5.11 -2.82
CA LEU A 426 -10.50 -3.79 -2.19
C LEU A 426 -10.20 -3.93 -0.68
N PHE A 427 -9.54 -2.93 -0.10
CA PHE A 427 -9.30 -2.86 1.34
C PHE A 427 -10.36 -1.98 2.01
N SER A 428 -11.31 -2.58 2.69
CA SER A 428 -12.46 -1.89 3.28
C SER A 428 -12.18 -1.38 4.69
N ARG A 429 -13.12 -0.61 5.25
CA ARG A 429 -13.11 -0.25 6.69
C ARG A 429 -13.13 -1.48 7.61
N TYR A 430 -13.86 -2.53 7.22
CA TYR A 430 -13.89 -3.79 7.96
C TYR A 430 -12.51 -4.46 7.98
N ASP A 431 -11.78 -4.40 6.85
CA ASP A 431 -10.42 -4.93 6.78
C ASP A 431 -9.48 -4.12 7.68
N ILE A 432 -9.55 -2.79 7.67
CA ILE A 432 -8.77 -1.94 8.59
C ILE A 432 -9.00 -2.35 10.05
N GLU A 433 -10.26 -2.48 10.48
CA GLU A 433 -10.60 -2.90 11.84
C GLU A 433 -10.10 -4.31 12.15
N THR A 434 -10.23 -5.24 11.18
CA THR A 434 -9.74 -6.61 11.32
C THR A 434 -8.22 -6.65 11.47
N PHE A 435 -7.49 -5.88 10.67
CA PHE A 435 -6.05 -5.74 10.77
C PHE A 435 -5.65 -5.12 12.12
N ARG A 436 -6.28 -4.03 12.55
CA ARG A 436 -6.06 -3.47 13.89
C ARG A 436 -6.31 -4.51 14.98
N MET A 437 -7.40 -5.26 14.92
CA MET A 437 -7.68 -6.32 15.89
C MET A 437 -6.61 -7.43 15.86
N LEU A 438 -6.11 -7.80 14.69
CA LEU A 438 -5.03 -8.79 14.55
C LEU A 438 -3.70 -8.26 15.12
N PHE A 439 -3.40 -6.97 14.92
CA PHE A 439 -2.12 -6.36 15.27
C PHE A 439 -2.08 -5.75 16.68
N ASP A 440 -3.14 -5.12 17.17
CA ASP A 440 -3.29 -4.81 18.60
C ASP A 440 -3.21 -6.08 19.44
N ARG A 441 -3.66 -7.22 18.88
CA ARG A 441 -3.40 -8.53 19.47
C ARG A 441 -1.92 -8.88 19.31
N ALA A 442 -1.33 -8.83 18.10
CA ALA A 442 0.05 -9.23 17.79
C ALA A 442 1.16 -8.42 18.51
N ASP A 443 0.97 -7.12 18.76
CA ASP A 443 1.92 -6.24 19.46
C ASP A 443 1.87 -6.51 20.96
N ARG A 444 0.66 -6.68 21.52
CA ARG A 444 0.48 -7.29 22.85
C ARG A 444 1.00 -8.73 22.91
N LEU A 445 1.21 -9.38 21.76
CA LEU A 445 1.72 -10.72 21.68
C LEU A 445 3.27 -10.78 21.64
N ARG A 446 4.00 -9.77 21.15
CA ARG A 446 5.41 -9.99 20.71
C ARG A 446 6.53 -9.37 21.54
N PHE A 447 6.36 -8.21 22.20
CA PHE A 447 7.46 -7.62 22.99
C PHE A 447 6.96 -6.82 24.19
N ALA A 448 7.52 -7.10 25.37
CA ALA A 448 7.36 -6.25 26.54
C ALA A 448 8.60 -5.37 26.73
N PRO A 449 8.45 -4.08 27.05
CA PRO A 449 9.59 -3.23 27.39
C PRO A 449 10.27 -3.71 28.68
N PHE A 450 11.61 -3.76 28.68
CA PHE A 450 12.37 -4.01 29.90
C PHE A 450 12.45 -2.74 30.76
N GLU A 451 12.07 -2.83 32.02
CA GLU A 451 12.44 -1.82 33.01
C GLU A 451 13.78 -2.25 33.65
N ASN A 452 14.83 -1.44 33.48
CA ASN A 452 16.16 -1.72 34.03
C ASN A 452 16.17 -1.40 35.54
N ILE A 453 16.38 -2.41 36.39
CA ILE A 453 16.33 -2.25 37.85
C ILE A 453 17.72 -1.88 38.41
N GLY A 454 18.16 -0.64 38.16
CA GLY A 454 19.36 -0.08 38.80
C GLY A 454 20.67 -0.85 38.59
N SER A 455 21.73 -0.44 39.30
CA SER A 455 23.15 -0.82 39.08
C SER A 455 23.52 -2.30 39.32
N GLY A 456 22.54 -3.20 39.41
CA GLY A 456 22.73 -4.64 39.62
C GLY A 456 22.47 -5.53 38.40
N GLY A 457 22.17 -4.98 37.22
CA GLY A 457 22.08 -5.74 35.96
C GLY A 457 20.87 -6.69 35.82
N GLY A 458 19.79 -6.45 36.56
CA GLY A 458 18.54 -7.23 36.48
C GLY A 458 17.46 -6.56 35.62
N TYR A 459 16.66 -7.37 34.93
CA TYR A 459 15.53 -6.90 34.10
C TYR A 459 14.19 -7.12 34.82
N ARG A 460 13.25 -6.18 34.76
CA ARG A 460 11.85 -6.38 35.21
C ARG A 460 10.91 -6.38 34.01
N ILE A 461 9.97 -7.32 34.02
CA ILE A 461 8.83 -7.38 33.12
C ILE A 461 7.58 -7.18 33.99
N ALA A 462 6.79 -6.13 33.73
CA ALA A 462 5.65 -5.79 34.57
C ALA A 462 4.44 -6.70 34.24
N ALA A 463 3.55 -6.94 35.21
CA ALA A 463 2.40 -7.83 34.98
C ALA A 463 1.47 -7.38 33.84
N ARG A 464 1.37 -6.07 33.58
CA ARG A 464 0.61 -5.53 32.44
C ARG A 464 1.08 -6.05 31.07
N ASP A 465 2.32 -6.54 31.00
CA ASP A 465 2.93 -7.02 29.76
C ASP A 465 2.71 -8.53 29.54
N PHE A 466 2.06 -9.22 30.49
CA PHE A 466 1.75 -10.65 30.41
C PHE A 466 0.32 -10.87 29.93
N ARG A 467 0.12 -11.92 29.14
CA ARG A 467 -1.21 -12.39 28.76
C ARG A 467 -1.81 -13.23 29.88
N HIS A 468 -3.13 -13.25 29.96
CA HIS A 468 -3.82 -14.06 30.96
C HIS A 468 -5.18 -14.58 30.50
N LYS A 469 -5.69 -15.63 31.16
CA LYS A 469 -7.03 -16.21 30.91
C LYS A 469 -7.97 -15.91 32.08
N GLY A 470 -8.75 -14.82 31.97
CA GLY A 470 -9.80 -14.49 32.95
C GLY A 470 -9.31 -13.78 34.22
N GLY A 471 -8.32 -12.90 34.07
CA GLY A 471 -7.85 -12.02 35.14
C GLY A 471 -8.27 -10.57 34.87
N GLU A 472 -8.15 -9.71 35.88
CA GLU A 472 -8.40 -8.27 35.79
C GLU A 472 -7.08 -7.53 36.02
N VAL A 473 -6.90 -6.42 35.28
CA VAL A 473 -5.70 -5.57 35.39
C VAL A 473 -6.08 -4.31 36.18
N GLU A 474 -5.46 -4.12 37.34
CA GLU A 474 -5.65 -2.91 38.16
C GLU A 474 -4.31 -2.53 38.81
N ASP A 475 -3.96 -1.24 38.77
CA ASP A 475 -2.71 -0.69 39.35
C ASP A 475 -1.43 -1.48 39.01
N GLY A 476 -1.31 -1.95 37.76
CA GLY A 476 -0.15 -2.69 37.27
C GLY A 476 -0.04 -4.13 37.78
N CYS A 477 -1.10 -4.67 38.38
CA CYS A 477 -1.19 -6.04 38.86
C CYS A 477 -2.26 -6.82 38.07
N LEU A 478 -2.01 -8.12 37.86
CA LEU A 478 -3.00 -9.07 37.35
C LEU A 478 -3.63 -9.82 38.51
N SER A 479 -4.93 -9.59 38.74
CA SER A 479 -5.72 -10.23 39.79
C SER A 479 -6.70 -11.24 39.21
N PHE A 480 -6.87 -12.38 39.88
CA PHE A 480 -7.74 -13.47 39.41
C PHE A 480 -8.79 -13.79 40.48
N PRO A 481 -10.07 -13.40 40.29
CA PRO A 481 -11.16 -13.70 41.22
C PRO A 481 -11.59 -15.18 41.15
N TRP A 482 -12.22 -15.75 42.17
CA TRP A 482 -12.52 -17.19 42.17
C TRP A 482 -13.56 -17.57 41.10
N GLY A 483 -13.26 -18.60 40.31
CA GLY A 483 -14.19 -19.20 39.36
C GLY A 483 -13.46 -20.26 38.54
N HIS A 484 -14.15 -21.25 37.98
CA HIS A 484 -13.51 -22.41 37.37
C HIS A 484 -12.63 -22.04 36.16
N TYR A 485 -11.30 -22.07 36.37
CA TYR A 485 -10.33 -21.83 35.31
C TYR A 485 -10.13 -23.07 34.42
N PRO A 486 -10.04 -22.91 33.09
CA PRO A 486 -9.74 -23.99 32.16
C PRO A 486 -8.34 -24.57 32.41
N LYS A 487 -8.12 -25.86 32.10
CA LYS A 487 -6.78 -26.48 32.21
C LYS A 487 -5.78 -25.73 31.32
N GLY A 488 -4.64 -25.29 31.88
CA GLY A 488 -3.55 -24.68 31.11
C GLY A 488 -2.84 -23.55 31.84
N HIS A 489 -1.97 -22.82 31.13
CA HIS A 489 -1.34 -21.60 31.64
C HIS A 489 -2.40 -20.51 31.80
N LEU A 490 -2.46 -19.95 33.01
CA LEU A 490 -3.35 -18.85 33.37
C LEU A 490 -2.70 -17.50 33.03
N ILE A 491 -1.38 -17.43 33.17
CA ILE A 491 -0.54 -16.28 32.81
C ILE A 491 0.55 -16.80 31.86
N PHE A 492 0.79 -16.11 30.74
CA PHE A 492 1.76 -16.53 29.72
C PHE A 492 2.20 -15.34 28.86
N GLY A 493 3.35 -15.44 28.18
CA GLY A 493 3.99 -14.28 27.59
C GLY A 493 4.70 -13.41 28.63
N PRO A 494 5.13 -12.19 28.28
CA PRO A 494 5.42 -11.78 26.91
C PRO A 494 6.48 -12.69 26.29
N TYR A 495 6.63 -12.56 24.97
CA TYR A 495 7.76 -13.13 24.25
C TYR A 495 8.88 -12.10 24.31
N ILE A 496 10.08 -12.50 24.75
CA ILE A 496 11.23 -11.59 24.84
C ILE A 496 12.47 -12.24 24.23
N GLU A 497 13.33 -11.44 23.64
CA GLU A 497 14.69 -11.86 23.29
C GLU A 497 15.62 -11.59 24.46
N LEU A 498 16.49 -12.55 24.76
CA LEU A 498 17.49 -12.44 25.80
C LEU A 498 18.89 -12.66 25.21
N PRO A 499 19.89 -11.84 25.60
CA PRO A 499 21.29 -12.14 25.29
C PRO A 499 21.68 -13.52 25.82
N PRO A 500 22.52 -14.29 25.12
CA PRO A 500 22.96 -15.60 25.59
C PRO A 500 23.63 -15.51 26.96
N ALA A 501 23.02 -16.12 27.98
CA ALA A 501 23.50 -16.16 29.36
C ALA A 501 22.67 -17.14 30.20
N HIS A 502 23.11 -17.38 31.43
CA HIS A 502 22.29 -18.02 32.46
C HIS A 502 21.42 -16.98 33.17
N TYR A 503 20.12 -17.24 33.24
CA TYR A 503 19.15 -16.37 33.89
C TYR A 503 18.42 -17.10 35.01
N VAL A 504 18.04 -16.34 36.03
CA VAL A 504 17.09 -16.74 37.05
C VAL A 504 15.85 -15.87 36.92
N ALA A 505 14.75 -16.47 36.49
CA ALA A 505 13.44 -15.81 36.43
C ALA A 505 12.72 -15.96 37.77
N THR A 506 12.42 -14.85 38.42
CA THR A 506 11.69 -14.77 39.69
C THR A 506 10.32 -14.18 39.43
N PHE A 507 9.26 -14.96 39.68
CA PHE A 507 7.89 -14.55 39.43
C PHE A 507 7.33 -13.86 40.68
N ASP A 508 6.96 -12.58 40.54
CA ASP A 508 6.37 -11.78 41.62
C ASP A 508 4.86 -12.08 41.67
N LEU A 509 4.49 -12.96 42.59
CA LEU A 509 3.12 -13.39 42.78
C LEU A 509 2.79 -13.59 44.25
N SER A 510 1.58 -13.17 44.64
CA SER A 510 1.01 -13.38 45.98
C SER A 510 -0.34 -14.05 45.85
N VAL A 511 -0.65 -14.96 46.77
CA VAL A 511 -1.90 -15.73 46.71
C VAL A 511 -2.57 -15.70 48.07
N ARG A 512 -3.86 -15.34 48.09
CA ARG A 512 -4.73 -15.44 49.26
C ARG A 512 -5.66 -16.65 49.08
N MET A 513 -5.39 -17.78 49.75
CA MET A 513 -6.25 -18.98 49.70
C MET A 513 -6.54 -19.62 51.07
N GLU A 514 -7.59 -20.44 51.12
CA GLU A 514 -7.79 -21.50 52.11
C GLU A 514 -7.50 -22.89 51.50
N GLY A 515 -6.38 -23.53 51.86
CA GLY A 515 -6.08 -24.93 51.48
C GLY A 515 -4.83 -25.16 50.62
N GLY A 516 -4.22 -26.35 50.74
CA GLY A 516 -2.92 -26.67 50.14
C GLY A 516 -3.01 -27.20 48.71
N ARG A 517 -2.61 -26.38 47.72
CA ARG A 517 -2.42 -26.80 46.32
C ARG A 517 -1.09 -26.28 45.75
N THR A 518 -0.68 -26.78 44.59
CA THR A 518 0.59 -26.44 43.95
C THR A 518 0.39 -25.63 42.67
N ILE A 519 1.11 -24.52 42.50
CA ILE A 519 1.22 -23.83 41.21
C ILE A 519 2.45 -24.30 40.47
N GLU A 520 2.47 -24.16 39.16
CA GLU A 520 3.66 -24.41 38.34
C GLU A 520 4.04 -23.10 37.64
N VAL A 521 5.29 -22.70 37.75
CA VAL A 521 5.88 -21.64 36.93
C VAL A 521 6.92 -22.25 36.02
N ASP A 522 7.01 -21.76 34.80
CA ASP A 522 7.96 -22.28 33.81
C ASP A 522 8.40 -21.22 32.80
N VAL A 523 9.55 -21.48 32.19
CA VAL A 523 10.13 -20.68 31.11
C VAL A 523 10.26 -21.57 29.89
N ALA A 524 9.83 -21.07 28.73
CA ALA A 524 9.91 -21.79 27.47
C ALA A 524 10.54 -20.94 26.38
N SER A 525 11.27 -21.59 25.48
CA SER A 525 11.76 -21.02 24.23
C SER A 525 10.80 -21.39 23.10
N VAL A 526 10.62 -20.49 22.14
CA VAL A 526 9.87 -20.75 20.91
C VAL A 526 10.50 -21.88 20.11
N ARG A 527 11.84 -21.92 20.04
CA ARG A 527 12.59 -22.94 19.29
C ARG A 527 12.69 -24.27 20.03
N HIS A 528 12.80 -24.25 21.37
CA HIS A 528 13.20 -25.42 22.16
C HIS A 528 12.13 -25.90 23.15
N GLY A 529 10.97 -25.25 23.21
CA GLY A 529 9.89 -25.60 24.15
C GLY A 529 10.25 -25.27 25.60
N THR A 530 9.64 -25.97 26.57
CA THR A 530 9.86 -25.71 28.00
C THR A 530 11.32 -25.99 28.40
N LEU A 531 12.03 -24.93 28.78
CA LEU A 531 13.43 -25.00 29.21
C LEU A 531 13.56 -25.39 30.67
N ALA A 532 12.72 -24.80 31.54
CA ALA A 532 12.77 -25.05 32.97
C ALA A 532 11.40 -24.82 33.60
N ARG A 533 11.07 -25.61 34.63
CA ARG A 533 9.78 -25.53 35.34
C ARG A 533 9.96 -25.80 36.83
N ARG A 534 9.10 -25.21 37.66
CA ARG A 534 9.08 -25.44 39.10
C ARG A 534 7.65 -25.49 39.61
N LYS A 535 7.34 -26.55 40.38
CA LYS A 535 6.09 -26.66 41.13
C LYS A 535 6.28 -26.13 42.54
N ILE A 536 5.38 -25.26 43.01
CA ILE A 536 5.44 -24.63 44.33
C ILE A 536 4.14 -24.87 45.07
N THR A 537 4.24 -25.39 46.29
CA THR A 537 3.09 -25.48 47.22
C THR A 537 2.74 -24.09 47.72
N LEU A 538 1.49 -23.67 47.55
CA LEU A 538 1.00 -22.31 47.83
C LEU A 538 1.23 -21.84 49.27
N ARG A 539 1.27 -22.75 50.26
CA ARG A 539 1.62 -22.41 51.66
C ARG A 539 3.05 -21.88 51.85
N LYS A 540 3.93 -22.03 50.85
CA LYS A 540 5.33 -21.58 50.86
C LYS A 540 5.56 -20.33 50.01
N LEU A 541 4.51 -19.79 49.38
CA LEU A 541 4.60 -18.64 48.49
C LEU A 541 4.91 -17.34 49.26
N ASP A 542 4.34 -17.18 50.45
CA ASP A 542 4.52 -15.99 51.30
C ASP A 542 5.94 -15.87 51.89
N ALA A 543 6.78 -16.89 51.77
CA ALA A 543 8.15 -16.88 52.29
C ALA A 543 9.18 -16.37 51.27
N SER A 544 8.99 -16.65 49.98
CA SER A 544 9.88 -16.19 48.90
C SER A 544 9.21 -16.37 47.52
N PRO A 545 9.34 -15.40 46.59
CA PRO A 545 8.79 -15.53 45.24
C PRO A 545 9.43 -16.71 44.49
N PRO A 546 8.64 -17.48 43.72
CA PRO A 546 9.16 -18.65 43.03
C PRO A 546 10.11 -18.25 41.91
N SER A 547 11.25 -18.94 41.86
CA SER A 547 12.28 -18.73 40.85
C SER A 547 12.64 -19.98 40.06
N VAL A 548 13.02 -19.79 38.79
CA VAL A 548 13.43 -20.83 37.84
C VAL A 548 14.70 -20.38 37.13
N ALA A 549 15.74 -21.22 37.15
CA ALA A 549 16.95 -20.98 36.38
C ALA A 549 16.84 -21.60 34.98
N PHE A 550 17.28 -20.89 33.95
CA PHE A 550 17.32 -21.36 32.56
C PHE A 550 18.52 -20.77 31.82
N GLU A 551 18.90 -21.40 30.72
CA GLU A 551 19.99 -20.96 29.86
C GLU A 551 19.39 -20.42 28.55
N ALA A 552 19.70 -19.18 28.21
CA ALA A 552 19.42 -18.62 26.89
C ALA A 552 20.64 -18.92 26.00
N LYS A 553 20.46 -19.76 24.97
CA LYS A 553 21.59 -20.33 24.21
C LYS A 553 21.92 -19.57 22.93
N GLU A 554 20.89 -19.07 22.24
CA GLU A 554 21.01 -18.50 20.91
C GLU A 554 20.53 -17.05 20.90
N ALA A 555 21.25 -16.19 20.17
CA ALA A 555 20.77 -14.85 19.85
C ALA A 555 19.60 -14.93 18.85
N GLY A 556 18.55 -14.13 19.05
CA GLY A 556 17.34 -14.15 18.23
C GLY A 556 16.39 -15.34 18.48
N ASP A 557 16.57 -16.06 19.59
CA ASP A 557 15.51 -16.93 20.14
C ASP A 557 14.64 -16.13 21.12
N THR A 558 13.39 -16.54 21.25
CA THR A 558 12.38 -15.81 22.02
C THR A 558 11.85 -16.67 23.17
N TYR A 559 11.78 -16.07 24.35
CA TYR A 559 11.46 -16.72 25.61
C TYR A 559 10.12 -16.25 26.15
N GLU A 560 9.33 -17.19 26.68
CA GLU A 560 8.01 -17.00 27.25
C GLU A 560 8.02 -17.44 28.72
N PHE A 561 7.38 -16.66 29.60
CA PHE A 561 7.26 -16.96 31.03
C PHE A 561 5.82 -17.30 31.37
N ARG A 562 5.60 -18.38 32.11
CA ARG A 562 4.26 -18.94 32.28
C ARG A 562 3.97 -19.32 33.71
N VAL A 563 2.72 -19.11 34.11
CA VAL A 563 2.14 -19.54 35.38
C VAL A 563 0.94 -20.42 35.09
N LYS A 564 1.01 -21.66 35.56
CA LYS A 564 -0.02 -22.69 35.43
C LYS A 564 -0.66 -22.95 36.78
N PHE A 565 -1.99 -22.97 36.77
CA PHE A 565 -2.78 -23.19 37.98
C PHE A 565 -3.53 -24.54 37.91
N PRO A 566 -3.62 -25.28 39.04
CA PRO A 566 -4.44 -26.48 39.09
C PRO A 566 -5.93 -26.14 39.07
N GLN A 567 -6.75 -27.04 38.51
CA GLN A 567 -8.20 -26.83 38.43
C GLN A 567 -8.90 -26.82 39.79
N GLY A 568 -10.00 -26.07 39.87
CA GLY A 568 -10.96 -26.11 40.98
C GLY A 568 -10.47 -25.42 42.25
N CYS A 569 -9.56 -24.46 42.12
CA CYS A 569 -9.01 -23.73 43.25
C CYS A 569 -9.86 -22.52 43.60
N ASN A 570 -9.69 -22.16 44.86
CA ASN A 570 -10.45 -21.19 45.57
C ASN A 570 -9.36 -20.31 46.21
N GLY A 571 -8.92 -19.25 45.49
CA GLY A 571 -7.96 -18.23 45.95
C GLY A 571 -7.97 -16.95 45.10
N GLU A 572 -7.58 -15.80 45.67
CA GLU A 572 -7.22 -14.60 44.88
C GLU A 572 -5.72 -14.68 44.58
N LEU A 573 -5.34 -14.66 43.30
CA LEU A 573 -3.96 -14.57 42.87
C LEU A 573 -3.71 -13.16 42.37
N THR A 574 -2.66 -12.52 42.88
CA THR A 574 -2.12 -11.26 42.36
C THR A 574 -0.74 -11.53 41.77
N PHE A 575 -0.56 -11.24 40.49
CA PHE A 575 0.72 -11.32 39.80
C PHE A 575 1.19 -9.92 39.42
N ARG A 576 2.46 -9.60 39.69
CA ARG A 576 3.05 -8.26 39.53
C ARG A 576 4.17 -8.20 38.50
N GLY A 577 4.59 -9.36 37.98
CA GLY A 577 5.59 -9.45 36.91
C GLY A 577 6.63 -10.54 37.12
N VAL A 578 7.67 -10.51 36.30
CA VAL A 578 8.85 -11.38 36.41
C VAL A 578 10.11 -10.53 36.45
N SER A 579 10.98 -10.82 37.40
CA SER A 579 12.33 -10.24 37.46
C SER A 579 13.35 -11.27 36.98
N LEU A 580 14.24 -10.86 36.09
CA LEU A 580 15.35 -11.67 35.58
C LEU A 580 16.65 -11.18 36.18
N GLY A 581 17.36 -12.05 36.89
CA GLY A 581 18.76 -11.82 37.25
C GLY A 581 19.66 -12.66 36.36
N GLN A 582 20.79 -12.10 35.90
CA GLN A 582 21.85 -12.93 35.32
C GLN A 582 22.51 -13.74 36.46
N GLY A 583 22.51 -15.06 36.32
CA GLY A 583 23.23 -15.94 37.24
C GLY A 583 24.73 -15.85 36.97
N ALA A 584 25.54 -16.01 38.01
CA ALA A 584 26.98 -16.21 37.87
C ALA A 584 27.31 -17.59 37.29
#